data_AF-A0A660M979-F1
#
_entry.id   AF-A0A660M979-F1
#
_cell.length_a   1.000
_cell.length_b   1.000
_cell.length_c   1.000
_cell.angle_alpha   90.00
_cell.angle_beta   90.00
_cell.angle_gamma   90.00
#
_symmetry.space_group_name_H-M   'P 1'
#
loop_
_entity.id
_entity.type
_entity.pdbx_description
1 polymer ?
#
loop_
_entity_poly.entity_id
_entity_poly.type
_entity_poly.pdbx_seq_one_letter_code
_entity_poly.pdbx_strand_id
1 'polypeptide(L)'
;MTIEVRVPDPDNHTAQYPYIHYVVAREPVADKERFVPLTWQRDGEPFTIRIHPEEVFTGEQAGQIFADYITKGIIPSESVLRKIDI
;
A
#
# COMPACT_ATOMS: atom_id res chain seq x y z
N MET A 1 6.07 -7.20 3.02
CA MET A 1 4.91 -6.56 3.68
C MET A 1 4.41 -5.46 2.78
N THR A 2 3.12 -5.21 2.71
CA THR A 2 2.53 -4.03 2.05
C THR A 2 1.91 -3.12 3.11
N ILE A 3 1.81 -1.83 2.82
CA ILE A 3 1.18 -0.84 3.72
C ILE A 3 0.02 -0.19 2.96
N GLU A 4 -1.14 -0.20 3.61
CA GLU A 4 -2.38 0.39 3.10
C GLU A 4 -2.80 1.58 3.97
N VAL A 5 -3.28 2.64 3.33
CA VAL A 5 -3.79 3.85 3.99
C VAL A 5 -5.22 4.11 3.51
N ARG A 6 -6.15 4.26 4.46
CA ARG A 6 -7.55 4.63 4.21
C ARG A 6 -7.76 6.06 4.70
N VAL A 7 -8.01 6.98 3.77
CA VAL A 7 -8.21 8.40 4.05
C VAL A 7 -9.69 8.72 3.88
N PRO A 8 -10.37 9.39 4.83
CA PRO A 8 -11.77 9.78 4.65
C PRO A 8 -12.00 10.50 3.32
N ASP A 9 -13.03 10.08 2.59
CA ASP A 9 -13.41 10.71 1.33
C ASP A 9 -14.41 11.84 1.61
N PRO A 10 -14.03 13.13 1.43
CA PRO A 10 -14.91 14.26 1.70
C PRO A 10 -16.10 14.34 0.72
N ASP A 11 -15.99 13.72 -0.45
CA ASP A 11 -17.00 13.80 -1.50
C ASP A 11 -17.95 12.60 -1.47
N ASN A 12 -17.63 11.55 -0.69
CA ASN A 12 -18.33 10.27 -0.73
C ASN A 12 -18.70 9.71 0.66
N HIS A 13 -19.23 10.58 1.53
CA HIS A 13 -19.59 10.23 2.91
C HIS A 13 -20.73 9.20 3.05
N THR A 14 -21.49 8.95 1.99
CA THR A 14 -22.63 8.02 2.00
C THR A 14 -22.30 6.63 1.46
N ALA A 15 -21.08 6.43 0.94
CA ALA A 15 -20.64 5.12 0.51
C ALA A 15 -20.51 4.15 1.69
N GLN A 16 -20.67 2.86 1.41
CA GLN A 16 -20.41 1.78 2.37
C GLN A 16 -19.00 1.88 2.97
N TYR A 17 -18.05 2.43 2.20
CA TYR A 17 -16.68 2.72 2.62
C TYR A 17 -16.37 4.19 2.29
N PRO A 18 -16.60 5.13 3.24
CA PRO A 18 -16.43 6.56 3.01
C PRO A 18 -14.96 6.97 3.10
N TYR A 19 -14.09 6.24 2.43
CA TYR A 19 -12.65 6.47 2.40
C TYR A 19 -12.05 6.13 1.05
N ILE A 20 -11.02 6.89 0.66
CA ILE A 20 -10.13 6.58 -0.44
C ILE A 20 -9.08 5.61 0.06
N HIS A 21 -8.88 4.52 -0.69
CA HIS A 21 -7.90 3.51 -0.35
C HIS A 21 -6.62 3.68 -1.17
N TYR A 22 -5.47 3.65 -0.49
CA TYR A 22 -4.15 3.75 -1.09
C TYR A 22 -3.26 2.60 -0.63
N VAL A 23 -2.35 2.19 -1.51
CA VAL A 23 -1.13 1.48 -1.14
C VAL A 23 0.05 2.46 -1.16
N VAL A 24 0.94 2.30 -0.18
CA VAL A 24 2.18 3.08 -0.06
C VAL A 24 3.30 2.40 -0.83
N ALA A 25 4.12 3.18 -1.53
CA ALA A 25 5.36 2.74 -2.14
C ALA A 25 6.59 3.36 -1.46
N ARG A 26 7.74 2.69 -1.55
CA ARG A 26 9.04 3.21 -1.07
C ARG A 26 9.52 4.37 -1.93
N GLU A 27 9.17 4.33 -3.21
CA GLU A 27 9.46 5.32 -4.23
C GLU A 27 8.28 5.37 -5.21
N PRO A 28 8.10 6.46 -5.98
CA PRO A 28 6.99 6.55 -6.93
C PRO A 28 7.00 5.38 -7.93
N VAL A 29 5.84 4.74 -8.10
CA VAL A 29 5.68 3.67 -9.10
C VAL A 29 5.76 4.29 -10.49
N ALA A 30 6.89 4.06 -11.17
CA ALA A 30 7.17 4.66 -12.49
C ALA A 30 6.25 4.11 -13.59
N ASP A 31 5.95 2.81 -13.54
CA ASP A 31 5.06 2.13 -14.48
C ASP A 31 3.95 1.40 -13.70
N LYS A 32 2.73 1.94 -13.81
CA LYS A 32 1.54 1.44 -13.12
C LYS A 32 1.06 0.08 -13.65
N GLU A 33 1.53 -0.36 -14.81
CA GLU A 33 1.20 -1.66 -15.38
C GLU A 33 2.31 -2.71 -15.10
N ARG A 34 3.44 -2.28 -14.54
CA ARG A 34 4.58 -3.16 -14.23
C ARG A 34 4.37 -3.88 -12.91
N PHE A 35 3.68 -5.01 -12.99
CA PHE A 35 3.58 -5.94 -11.88
C PHE A 35 4.57 -7.10 -12.03
N VAL A 36 5.15 -7.50 -10.91
CA VAL A 36 5.96 -8.72 -10.82
C VAL A 36 5.18 -9.83 -10.11
N PRO A 37 5.32 -11.10 -10.54
CA PRO A 37 4.75 -12.23 -9.82
C PRO A 37 5.56 -12.50 -8.56
N LEU A 38 4.88 -12.70 -7.44
CA LEU A 38 5.44 -13.25 -6.22
C LEU A 38 4.74 -14.56 -5.90
N THR A 39 5.50 -15.65 -5.94
CA THR A 39 4.99 -17.02 -5.76
C THR A 39 5.56 -17.66 -4.51
N TRP A 40 4.71 -18.31 -3.72
CA TRP A 40 5.11 -19.12 -2.57
C TRP A 40 4.18 -20.34 -2.42
N GLN A 41 4.57 -21.30 -1.57
CA GLN A 41 3.72 -22.45 -1.25
C GLN A 41 2.68 -22.07 -0.20
N ARG A 42 1.41 -22.32 -0.48
CA ARG A 42 0.29 -22.11 0.44
C ARG A 42 -0.60 -23.35 0.40
N ASP A 43 -0.74 -24.02 1.54
CA ASP A 43 -1.57 -25.21 1.69
C ASP A 43 -1.21 -26.35 0.70
N GLY A 44 0.09 -26.48 0.37
CA GLY A 44 0.62 -27.51 -0.53
C GLY A 44 0.58 -27.15 -2.02
N GLU A 45 0.02 -25.99 -2.38
CA GLU A 45 -0.10 -25.52 -3.76
C GLU A 45 0.67 -24.20 -3.97
N PRO A 46 1.21 -23.94 -5.17
CA PRO A 46 1.80 -22.66 -5.49
C PRO A 46 0.73 -21.57 -5.55
N PHE A 47 0.88 -20.54 -4.74
CA PHE A 47 0.05 -19.35 -4.74
C PHE A 47 0.85 -18.17 -5.28
N THR A 48 0.28 -17.43 -6.23
CA THR A 48 0.94 -16.28 -6.87
C THR A 48 0.09 -15.03 -6.73
N ILE A 49 0.73 -13.94 -6.30
CA ILE A 49 0.16 -12.60 -6.37
C ILE A 49 0.95 -11.75 -7.36
N ARG A 50 0.35 -10.64 -7.79
CA ARG A 50 1.00 -9.61 -8.60
C ARG A 50 1.13 -8.34 -7.78
N ILE A 51 2.34 -7.80 -7.71
CA ILE A 51 2.68 -6.64 -6.89
C ILE A 51 3.58 -5.68 -7.66
N HIS A 52 3.55 -4.40 -7.29
CA HIS A 52 4.64 -3.50 -7.65
C HIS A 52 5.81 -3.70 -6.66
N PRO A 53 7.04 -3.94 -7.12
CA PRO A 53 8.21 -4.09 -6.24
C PRO A 53 8.43 -2.92 -5.28
N GLU A 54 8.06 -1.71 -5.71
CA GLU A 54 8.17 -0.46 -4.96
C GLU A 54 7.27 -0.48 -3.71
N GLU A 55 6.16 -1.22 -3.74
CA GLU A 55 5.14 -1.31 -2.68
C GLU A 55 5.47 -2.37 -1.61
N VAL A 56 6.61 -3.05 -1.73
CA VAL A 56 7.03 -4.09 -0.78
C VAL A 56 8.08 -3.57 0.18
N PHE A 57 7.75 -3.66 1.46
CA PHE A 57 8.60 -3.23 2.56
C PHE A 57 9.17 -4.43 3.31
N THR A 58 10.41 -4.26 3.77
CA THR A 58 10.94 -5.03 4.91
C THR A 58 10.25 -4.57 6.20
N GLY A 59 10.37 -5.35 7.27
CA GLY A 59 9.80 -4.98 8.57
C GLY A 59 10.40 -3.69 9.13
N GLU A 60 11.71 -3.48 8.95
CA GLU A 60 12.40 -2.26 9.38
C GLU A 60 11.89 -1.02 8.62
N GLN A 61 11.79 -1.10 7.29
CA GLN A 61 11.27 0.00 6.47
C GLN A 61 9.81 0.34 6.83
N ALA A 62 8.96 -0.67 7.00
CA ALA A 62 7.58 -0.45 7.41
C ALA A 62 7.50 0.15 8.83
N GLY A 63 8.33 -0.34 9.75
CA GLY A 63 8.40 0.14 11.13
C GLY A 63 8.66 1.64 11.23
N GLN A 64 9.55 2.17 10.36
CA GLN A 64 9.83 3.60 10.34
C GLN A 64 8.61 4.45 9.94
N ILE A 65 7.81 4.00 8.97
CA ILE A 65 6.58 4.69 8.56
C ILE A 65 5.59 4.77 9.72
N PHE A 66 5.37 3.66 10.42
CA PHE A 66 4.48 3.65 11.59
C PHE A 66 5.03 4.52 12.73
N ALA A 67 6.34 4.47 12.99
CA ALA A 67 6.96 5.30 14.02
C ALA A 67 6.79 6.80 13.72
N ASP A 68 7.00 7.23 12.48
CA ASP A 68 6.81 8.63 12.08
C ASP A 68 5.35 9.08 12.19
N TYR A 69 4.40 8.22 11.84
CA TYR A 69 2.97 8.50 12.05
C TYR A 69 2.62 8.60 13.55
N ILE A 70 3.01 7.63 14.36
CA ILE A 70 2.65 7.57 15.78
C ILE A 70 3.27 8.72 16.58
N THR A 71 4.54 9.04 16.31
CA THR A 71 5.29 10.01 17.13
C THR A 71 5.18 11.43 16.62
N LYS A 72 4.97 11.64 15.32
CA LYS A 72 4.99 12.98 14.68
C LYS A 72 3.72 13.30 13.92
N GLY A 73 2.80 12.35 13.74
CA GLY A 73 1.63 12.52 12.89
C GLY A 73 1.94 12.63 11.40
N ILE A 74 3.16 12.25 10.98
CA ILE A 74 3.60 12.36 9.58
C ILE A 74 3.09 11.16 8.79
N ILE A 75 2.46 11.43 7.64
CA ILE A 75 2.04 10.42 6.68
C ILE A 75 2.93 10.44 5.43
N PRO A 76 3.04 9.33 4.69
CA PRO A 76 3.76 9.31 3.41
C PRO A 76 3.21 10.37 2.44
N SER A 77 4.11 10.95 1.65
CA SER A 77 3.76 11.92 0.61
C SER A 77 2.81 11.32 -0.42
N GLU A 78 1.87 12.11 -0.94
CA GLU A 78 0.96 11.70 -2.04
C GLU A 78 1.71 11.15 -3.27
N SER A 79 2.93 11.61 -3.52
CA SER A 79 3.77 11.14 -4.64
C SER A 79 4.11 9.65 -4.58
N VAL A 80 4.05 9.04 -3.38
CA VAL A 80 4.27 7.61 -3.17
C VAL A 80 2.99 6.86 -2.80
N LEU A 81 1.83 7.50 -2.92
CA LEU A 81 0.53 6.88 -2.70
C LEU A 81 -0.09 6.52 -4.04
N ARG A 82 -0.44 5.24 -4.22
CA ARG A 82 -1.23 4.79 -5.38
C ARG A 82 -2.63 4.44 -4.92
N LYS A 83 -3.63 5.14 -5.46
CA LYS A 83 -5.04 4.82 -5.22
C LYS A 83 -5.34 3.41 -5.75
N ILE A 84 -6.02 2.61 -4.95
CA ILE A 84 -6.49 1.27 -5.30
C ILE A 84 -7.99 1.18 -5.12
N ASP A 85 -8.61 0.36 -5.96
CA ASP A 85 -10.01 -0.01 -5.88
C ASP A 85 -10.06 -1.45 -5.36
N ILE A 86 -10.75 -1.69 -4.24
CA ILE A 86 -10.86 -3.02 -3.59
C ILE A 86 -12.33 -3.40 -3.45
#